data_AF-A0A6B1DBV4-F1
#
_entry.id   AF-A0A6B1DBV4-F1
#
_cell.length_a   1.000
_cell.length_b   1.000
_cell.length_c   1.000
_cell.angle_alpha   90.00
_cell.angle_beta   90.00
_cell.angle_gamma   90.00
#
_symmetry.space_group_name_H-M   'P 1'
#
loop_
_entity.id
_entity.type
_entity.pdbx_description
1 polymer ?
#
loop_
_entity_poly.entity_id
_entity_poly.type
_entity_poly.pdbx_seq_one_letter_code
_entity_poly.pdbx_strand_id
1 'polypeptide(L)'
;MDTVTLQLPATLYAKVEELAVDAETSPDDLLASLIETAHQRRTWLRELNELREQIKRDGGLNIGSSREEVVEQLRQTRREIFDAEYAHLYR
;
A
#
# COMPACT_ATOMS: atom_id res chain seq x y z
N MET A 1 0.98 9.73 -26.66
CA MET A 1 1.17 8.39 -26.07
C MET A 1 2.53 7.95 -26.52
N ASP A 2 3.47 7.86 -25.58
CA ASP A 2 4.83 7.44 -25.88
C ASP A 2 4.86 5.92 -25.86
N THR A 3 5.25 5.31 -26.97
CA THR A 3 5.37 3.86 -27.10
C THR A 3 6.80 3.43 -26.84
N VAL A 4 6.97 2.33 -26.11
CA VAL A 4 8.28 1.74 -25.80
C VAL A 4 8.31 0.32 -26.34
N THR A 5 9.36 -0.02 -27.08
CA THR A 5 9.58 -1.39 -27.55
C THR A 5 10.41 -2.16 -26.55
N LEU A 6 9.91 -3.31 -26.09
CA LEU A 6 10.60 -4.20 -25.17
C LEU A 6 11.04 -5.47 -25.90
N GLN A 7 12.29 -5.88 -25.69
CA GLN A 7 12.76 -7.19 -26.14
C GLN A 7 12.55 -8.22 -25.03
N LEU A 8 11.79 -9.27 -25.34
CA LEU A 8 11.49 -10.36 -24.43
C LEU A 8 12.03 -11.68 -24.99
N PRO A 9 12.51 -12.60 -24.13
CA PRO A 9 12.73 -13.98 -24.53
C PRO A 9 11.46 -14.57 -25.15
N ALA A 10 11.59 -15.26 -26.28
CA ALA A 10 10.45 -15.83 -27.01
C ALA A 10 9.57 -16.74 -26.12
N THR A 11 10.18 -17.47 -25.18
CA THR A 11 9.47 -18.33 -24.22
C THR A 11 8.58 -17.55 -23.25
N LEU A 12 9.00 -16.34 -22.87
CA LEU A 12 8.18 -15.48 -22.00
C LEU A 12 7.07 -14.82 -22.79
N TYR A 13 7.33 -14.37 -24.02
CA TYR A 13 6.30 -13.78 -24.86
C TYR A 13 5.19 -14.79 -25.18
N ALA A 14 5.54 -16.02 -25.57
CA ALA A 14 4.55 -17.08 -25.79
C ALA A 14 3.66 -17.34 -24.56
N LYS A 15 4.25 -17.27 -23.36
CA LYS A 15 3.49 -17.42 -22.11
C LYS A 15 2.58 -16.22 -21.83
N VAL A 16 3.00 -15.01 -22.18
CA VAL A 16 2.15 -13.81 -22.10
C VAL A 16 0.98 -13.93 -23.06
N GLU A 17 1.20 -14.42 -24.28
CA GLU A 17 0.11 -14.67 -25.25
C GLU A 17 -0.90 -15.68 -24.72
N GLU A 18 -0.43 -16.81 -24.18
CA GLU A 18 -1.29 -17.83 -23.55
C GLU A 18 -2.14 -17.23 -22.42
N LEU A 19 -1.51 -16.50 -21.49
CA LEU A 19 -2.20 -15.87 -20.38
C LEU A 19 -3.16 -14.76 -20.81
N ALA A 20 -2.86 -14.08 -21.92
CA ALA A 20 -3.71 -13.02 -22.45
C ALA A 20 -4.98 -13.61 -23.07
N VAL A 21 -4.89 -14.78 -23.72
CA VAL A 21 -6.05 -15.54 -24.19
C VAL A 21 -6.95 -15.94 -23.02
N ASP A 22 -6.38 -16.52 -21.96
CA ASP A 22 -7.13 -16.93 -20.77
C ASP A 22 -7.81 -15.76 -20.06
N ALA A 23 -7.18 -14.59 -20.07
CA ALA A 23 -7.68 -13.36 -19.46
C ALA A 23 -8.55 -12.51 -20.42
N GLU A 24 -8.83 -13.00 -21.64
CA GLU A 24 -9.60 -12.31 -22.68
C GLU A 24 -9.13 -10.86 -22.93
N THR A 25 -7.81 -10.66 -22.97
CA THR A 25 -7.19 -9.33 -23.08
C THR A 25 -6.04 -9.33 -24.11
N SER A 26 -5.51 -8.15 -24.43
CA SER A 26 -4.34 -8.06 -25.30
C SER A 26 -3.05 -8.40 -24.53
N PRO A 27 -2.03 -8.98 -25.19
CA PRO A 27 -0.72 -9.21 -24.57
C PRO A 27 -0.09 -7.93 -23.97
N ASP A 28 -0.32 -6.78 -24.62
CA ASP A 28 0.19 -5.49 -24.18
C ASP A 28 -0.51 -5.00 -22.90
N ASP A 29 -1.84 -5.12 -22.84
CA ASP A 29 -2.62 -4.76 -21.65
C ASP A 29 -2.30 -5.70 -20.48
N LEU A 30 -2.13 -6.99 -20.76
CA LEU A 30 -1.69 -7.96 -19.75
C LEU A 30 -0.31 -7.59 -19.20
N LEU A 31 0.66 -7.29 -20.07
CA LEU A 31 2.00 -6.85 -19.66
C LEU A 31 1.95 -5.59 -18.80
N ALA A 32 1.15 -4.59 -19.20
CA ALA A 32 0.97 -3.37 -18.43
C ALA A 32 0.42 -3.68 -17.02
N SER A 33 -0.60 -4.54 -16.93
CA SER A 33 -1.19 -4.94 -15.64
C SER A 33 -0.21 -5.71 -14.74
N LEU A 34 0.62 -6.58 -15.34
CA LEU A 34 1.62 -7.36 -14.62
C LEU A 34 2.76 -6.48 -14.09
N ILE A 35 3.21 -5.52 -14.89
CA ILE A 35 4.23 -4.54 -14.48
C ILE A 35 3.71 -3.68 -13.33
N GLU A 36 2.47 -3.17 -13.45
CA GLU A 36 1.84 -2.37 -12.40
C GLU A 36 1.70 -3.18 -11.10
N THR A 37 1.21 -4.41 -11.19
CA THR A 37 1.06 -5.31 -10.03
C THR A 37 2.42 -5.60 -9.39
N ALA A 38 3.46 -5.87 -10.18
CA ALA A 38 4.81 -6.10 -9.68
C ALA A 38 5.39 -4.85 -9.00
N HIS A 39 5.15 -3.67 -9.58
CA HIS A 39 5.56 -2.39 -9.00
C HIS A 39 4.87 -2.14 -7.66
N GLN A 40 3.54 -2.25 -7.61
CA GLN A 40 2.75 -2.09 -6.38
C GLN A 40 3.20 -3.03 -5.27
N ARG A 41 3.39 -4.32 -5.60
CA ARG A 41 3.90 -5.31 -4.64
C ARG A 41 5.27 -4.92 -4.09
N ARG A 42 6.17 -4.45 -4.95
CA ARG A 42 7.52 -4.03 -4.53
C ARG A 42 7.47 -2.79 -3.64
N THR A 43 6.63 -1.82 -4.00
CA THR A 43 6.41 -0.59 -3.23
C THR A 43 5.83 -0.92 -1.86
N TRP A 44 4.80 -1.75 -1.79
CA TRP A 44 4.20 -2.23 -0.54
C TRP A 44 5.22 -2.90 0.39
N LEU A 45 6.05 -3.80 -0.14
CA LEU A 45 7.07 -4.49 0.65
C LEU A 45 8.12 -3.52 1.21
N ARG A 46 8.50 -2.50 0.43
CA ARG A 46 9.41 -1.45 0.87
C ARG A 46 8.79 -0.62 1.99
N GLU A 47 7.59 -0.10 1.78
CA GLU A 47 6.87 0.75 2.75
C GLU A 47 6.58 -0.01 4.05
N LEU A 48 6.20 -1.29 3.96
CA LEU A 48 6.01 -2.13 5.13
C LEU A 48 7.32 -2.30 5.92
N ASN A 49 8.45 -2.46 5.22
CA ASN A 49 9.74 -2.56 5.89
C ASN A 49 10.14 -1.24 6.55
N GLU A 50 9.93 -0.12 5.88
CA GLU A 50 10.15 1.22 6.43
C GLU A 50 9.31 1.46 7.69
N LEU A 51 8.02 1.12 7.65
CA LEU A 51 7.13 1.19 8.79
C LEU A 51 7.62 0.33 9.96
N ARG A 52 8.05 -0.91 9.68
CA ARG A 52 8.59 -1.80 10.73
C ARG A 52 9.85 -1.24 11.38
N GLU A 53 10.75 -0.66 10.59
CA GLU A 53 11.95 -0.02 11.14
C GLU A 53 11.63 1.27 11.89
N GLN A 54 10.61 2.02 11.48
CA GLN A 54 10.11 3.15 12.26
C GLN A 54 9.56 2.70 13.61
N ILE A 55 8.67 1.70 13.63
CA ILE A 55 8.10 1.15 14.87
C ILE A 55 9.21 0.68 15.82
N LYS A 56 10.25 0.00 15.31
CA LYS A 56 11.39 -0.41 16.13
C LYS A 56 12.16 0.78 16.71
N ARG A 57 12.44 1.81 15.90
CA ARG A 57 13.13 3.03 16.34
C ARG A 57 12.35 3.77 17.41
N ASP A 58 11.03 3.77 17.30
CA ASP A 58 10.12 4.46 18.23
C ASP A 58 9.85 3.64 19.52
N GLY A 59 10.50 2.48 19.67
CA GLY A 59 10.39 1.62 20.86
C GLY A 59 9.16 0.71 20.86
N GLY A 60 8.51 0.53 19.71
CA GLY A 60 7.24 -0.17 19.55
C GLY A 60 6.10 0.80 19.28
N LEU A 61 4.87 0.28 19.23
CA LEU A 61 3.69 1.09 18.92
C LEU A 61 3.18 1.89 20.12
N ASN A 62 3.69 1.64 21.35
CA ASN A 62 3.30 2.30 22.60
C ASN A 62 1.77 2.47 22.78
N ILE A 63 1.00 1.54 22.21
CA ILE A 63 -0.44 1.39 22.45
C ILE A 63 -0.56 0.47 23.64
N GLY A 64 -1.40 0.84 24.62
CA GLY A 64 -1.55 0.11 25.88
C GLY A 64 -1.58 -1.42 25.76
N SER A 65 -1.21 -2.09 26.85
CA SER A 65 -1.10 -3.55 26.92
C SER A 65 -2.45 -4.28 26.86
N SER A 66 -3.54 -3.57 27.15
CA SER A 66 -4.91 -4.08 27.13
C SER A 66 -5.81 -3.31 26.17
N ARG A 67 -6.91 -3.94 25.75
CA ARG A 67 -7.93 -3.32 24.91
C ARG A 67 -8.50 -2.07 25.57
N GLU A 68 -8.73 -2.13 26.88
CA GLU A 68 -9.30 -1.05 27.68
C GLU A 68 -8.37 0.16 27.69
N GLU A 69 -7.07 -0.05 27.87
CA GLU A 69 -6.06 1.02 27.80
C GLU A 69 -6.01 1.66 26.42
N VAL A 70 -6.05 0.86 25.35
CA VAL A 70 -6.07 1.36 23.96
C VAL A 70 -7.34 2.19 23.70
N VAL A 71 -8.51 1.73 24.15
CA VAL A 71 -9.77 2.45 23.99
C VAL A 71 -9.75 3.78 24.73
N GLU A 72 -9.20 3.81 25.95
CA GLU A 72 -9.16 5.04 26.73
C GLU A 72 -8.15 6.05 26.15
N GLN A 73 -6.98 5.58 25.71
CA GLN A 73 -5.99 6.42 25.02
C GLN A 73 -6.59 7.04 23.74
N LEU A 74 -7.33 6.26 22.94
CA LEU A 74 -8.02 6.75 21.74
C LEU A 74 -9.11 7.79 22.07
N ARG A 75 -9.85 7.61 23.16
CA ARG A 75 -10.85 8.58 23.62
C ARG A 75 -10.20 9.90 24.04
N GLN A 76 -9.08 9.82 24.76
CA GLN A 76 -8.32 10.99 25.16
C GLN A 76 -7.81 11.75 23.94
N THR A 77 -7.14 11.07 22.99
CA THR A 77 -6.65 11.70 21.76
C THR A 77 -7.78 12.32 20.95
N ARG A 78 -8.95 11.66 20.83
CA ARG A 78 -10.11 12.25 20.15
C ARG A 78 -10.58 13.54 20.84
N ARG A 79 -10.56 13.60 22.17
CA ARG A 79 -10.93 14.80 22.93
C ARG A 79 -9.94 15.93 22.68
N GLU A 80 -8.63 15.64 22.72
CA GLU A 80 -7.58 16.62 22.45
C GLU A 80 -7.69 17.21 21.02
N ILE A 81 -7.97 16.37 20.01
CA ILE A 81 -8.23 16.84 18.64
C ILE A 81 -9.47 17.74 18.60
N PHE A 82 -10.57 17.33 19.24
CA PHE A 82 -11.78 18.15 19.29
C PHE A 82 -11.54 19.52 19.94
N ASP A 83 -10.82 19.55 21.06
CA ASP A 83 -10.52 20.78 21.78
C ASP A 83 -9.60 21.71 20.99
N ALA A 84 -8.62 21.15 20.25
CA ALA A 84 -7.72 21.92 19.41
C ALA A 84 -8.38 22.44 18.12
N GLU A 85 -9.16 21.61 17.45
CA GLU A 85 -9.64 21.87 16.09
C GLU A 85 -11.10 22.33 16.02
N TYR A 86 -11.93 22.11 17.04
CA TYR A 86 -13.37 22.35 16.96
C TYR A 86 -13.95 23.14 18.13
N ALA A 87 -13.25 23.30 19.25
CA ALA A 87 -13.76 24.06 20.40
C ALA A 87 -14.11 25.52 20.07
N HIS A 88 -13.46 26.10 19.06
CA HIS A 88 -13.73 27.46 18.60
C HIS A 88 -15.02 27.59 17.76
N LEU A 89 -15.60 26.47 17.30
CA LEU A 89 -16.85 26.44 16.51
C LEU A 89 -18.11 26.35 17.39
N TYR A 90 -17.95 26.02 18.66
CA TYR A 90 -19.06 25.86 19.63
C TYR A 90 -18.99 26.89 20.77
N ARG A 91 -18.24 27.97 20.59
CA ARG A 91 -18.16 29.10 21.52
C ARG A 91 -19.07 30.24 21.09
#